data_AF-A0A533WW59-F1
#
_entry.id   AF-A0A533WW59-F1
#
_cell.length_a   1.000
_cell.length_b   1.000
_cell.length_c   1.000
_cell.angle_alpha   90.00
_cell.angle_beta   90.00
_cell.angle_gamma   90.00
#
_symmetry.space_group_name_H-M   'P 1'
#
loop_
_entity.id
_entity.type
_entity.pdbx_description
1 polymer ?
#
loop_
_entity_poly.entity_id
_entity_poly.type
_entity_poly.pdbx_seq_one_letter_code
_entity_poly.pdbx_strand_id
1 'polypeptide(L)'
;MLNYKSRLILLFILIAIIPVFALSVVSAYTVLKFRDQLSNMYFGVSVNQANLQEGNKALQSTKIDLLQYIGSHSDNQQASAIASLDRDSNAFSKYFGSYKKVSTFPIKIEFVANRDIDRIISNEVGILSRIDNKWSEYQAELKDLMILSKDPSFRQSGQIEAAKALALFDGVEASYQDLITLNTDLGKASYEASNTVVQLAYLYEVIAASISAACATGAAILVSKRIILGDLVKKTKIDMIETTLRDLIGEGADLILEIVKKEMPAKKEETE
;
A
#
# COMPACT_ATOMS: atom_id res chain seq x y z
N MET A 1 -50.87 24.73 -5.08
CA MET A 1 -50.24 24.43 -6.39
C MET A 1 -48.98 25.28 -6.55
N LEU A 2 -47.80 24.70 -6.76
CA LEU A 2 -46.60 25.50 -7.09
C LEU A 2 -46.81 26.26 -8.40
N ASN A 3 -46.45 27.55 -8.42
CA ASN A 3 -46.44 28.39 -9.63
C ASN A 3 -45.42 27.82 -10.65
N TYR A 4 -45.68 28.02 -11.94
CA TYR A 4 -44.92 27.51 -13.08
C TYR A 4 -43.40 27.78 -12.96
N LYS A 5 -43.02 28.98 -12.53
CA LYS A 5 -41.63 29.38 -12.30
C LYS A 5 -40.96 28.48 -11.23
N SER A 6 -41.68 28.21 -10.15
CA SER A 6 -41.21 27.34 -9.06
C SER A 6 -41.11 25.88 -9.49
N ARG A 7 -42.01 25.38 -10.37
CA ARG A 7 -41.91 24.01 -10.91
C ARG A 7 -40.71 23.84 -11.84
N LEU A 8 -40.38 24.86 -12.62
CA LEU A 8 -39.27 24.84 -13.56
C LEU A 8 -37.92 24.89 -12.83
N ILE A 9 -37.83 25.69 -11.77
CA ILE A 9 -36.68 25.70 -10.83
C ILE A 9 -36.54 24.33 -10.15
N LEU A 10 -37.64 23.72 -9.68
CA LEU A 10 -37.61 22.41 -9.03
C LEU A 10 -37.13 21.29 -9.98
N LEU A 11 -37.58 21.32 -11.24
CA LEU A 11 -37.14 20.40 -12.29
C LEU A 11 -35.65 20.57 -12.61
N PHE A 12 -35.16 21.80 -12.67
CA PHE A 12 -33.73 22.09 -12.86
C PHE A 12 -32.89 21.55 -11.70
N ILE A 13 -33.34 21.76 -10.45
CA ILE A 13 -32.68 21.24 -9.26
C ILE A 13 -32.66 19.70 -9.27
N LEU A 14 -33.79 19.06 -9.60
CA LEU A 14 -33.92 17.60 -9.63
C LEU A 14 -33.06 16.91 -10.70
N ILE A 15 -32.97 17.50 -11.90
CA ILE A 15 -32.29 16.87 -13.04
C ILE A 15 -30.80 17.22 -13.10
N ALA A 16 -30.42 18.44 -12.70
CA ALA A 16 -29.05 18.91 -12.86
C ALA A 16 -28.26 18.97 -11.55
N ILE A 17 -28.88 19.33 -10.44
CA ILE A 17 -28.13 19.58 -9.19
C ILE A 17 -28.00 18.31 -8.37
N ILE A 18 -29.09 17.57 -8.16
CA ILE A 18 -29.08 16.37 -7.29
C ILE A 18 -28.14 15.27 -7.81
N PRO A 19 -28.13 14.90 -9.11
CA PRO A 19 -27.23 13.86 -9.60
C PRO A 19 -25.76 14.26 -9.53
N VAL A 20 -25.45 15.52 -9.85
CA VAL A 20 -24.08 16.07 -9.78
C VAL A 20 -23.57 16.11 -8.34
N PHE A 21 -24.42 16.52 -7.40
CA PHE A 21 -24.07 16.55 -5.98
C PHE A 21 -23.88 15.14 -5.43
N ALA A 22 -24.74 14.19 -5.79
CA ALA A 22 -24.61 12.79 -5.38
C ALA A 22 -23.32 12.14 -5.93
N LEU A 23 -23.01 12.36 -7.21
CA LEU A 23 -21.77 11.88 -7.83
C LEU A 23 -20.51 12.51 -7.21
N SER A 24 -20.55 13.81 -6.93
CA SER A 24 -19.45 14.52 -6.26
C SER A 24 -19.21 14.00 -4.84
N VAL A 25 -20.26 13.76 -4.06
CA VAL A 25 -20.15 13.23 -2.69
C VAL A 25 -19.63 11.79 -2.69
N VAL A 26 -20.11 10.93 -3.59
CA VAL A 26 -19.63 9.54 -3.71
C VAL A 26 -18.18 9.50 -4.17
N SER A 27 -17.79 10.33 -5.14
CA SER A 27 -16.40 10.51 -5.59
C SER A 27 -15.50 10.95 -4.42
N ALA A 28 -15.85 12.04 -3.74
CA ALA A 28 -15.06 12.59 -2.64
C ALA A 28 -14.91 11.59 -1.47
N TYR A 29 -15.99 10.92 -1.08
CA TYR A 29 -15.95 9.91 -0.02
C TYR A 29 -15.04 8.72 -0.38
N THR A 30 -15.11 8.27 -1.63
CA THR A 30 -14.30 7.17 -2.14
C THR A 30 -12.80 7.53 -2.16
N VAL A 31 -12.47 8.71 -2.68
CA VAL A 31 -11.09 9.23 -2.71
C VAL A 31 -10.53 9.44 -1.30
N LEU A 32 -11.31 9.99 -0.37
CA LEU A 32 -10.90 10.18 1.03
C LEU A 32 -10.62 8.84 1.72
N LYS A 33 -11.52 7.86 1.58
CA LYS A 33 -11.31 6.51 2.14
C LYS A 33 -10.05 5.85 1.59
N PHE A 34 -9.78 5.98 0.29
CA PHE A 34 -8.56 5.44 -0.32
C PHE A 34 -7.29 6.15 0.15
N ARG A 35 -7.32 7.48 0.24
CA ARG A 35 -6.20 8.28 0.75
C ARG A 35 -5.80 7.85 2.16
N ASP A 36 -6.77 7.70 3.06
CA ASP A 36 -6.51 7.32 4.45
C ASP A 36 -5.87 5.92 4.54
N GLN A 37 -6.35 4.98 3.72
CA GLN A 37 -5.82 3.61 3.68
C GLN A 37 -4.38 3.55 3.14
N LEU A 38 -4.09 4.29 2.06
CA LEU A 38 -2.74 4.37 1.50
C LEU A 38 -1.77 5.07 2.47
N SER A 39 -2.23 6.13 3.12
CA SER A 39 -1.46 6.84 4.15
C SER A 39 -1.07 5.90 5.30
N ASN A 40 -2.00 5.05 5.75
CA ASN A 40 -1.75 4.09 6.82
C ASN A 40 -0.77 2.99 6.39
N MET A 41 -0.89 2.47 5.17
CA MET A 41 0.02 1.46 4.64
C MET A 41 1.44 2.02 4.46
N TYR A 42 1.57 3.21 3.88
CA TYR A 42 2.85 3.90 3.72
C TYR A 42 3.50 4.21 5.06
N PHE A 43 2.73 4.68 6.05
CA PHE A 43 3.22 4.89 7.41
C PHE A 43 3.75 3.60 8.03
N GLY A 44 3.00 2.50 7.88
CA GLY A 44 3.44 1.16 8.33
C GLY A 44 4.75 0.71 7.71
N VAL A 45 4.86 0.81 6.38
CA VAL A 45 6.09 0.48 5.63
C VAL A 45 7.26 1.35 6.07
N SER A 46 7.05 2.66 6.27
CA SER A 46 8.09 3.60 6.68
C SER A 46 8.62 3.30 8.08
N VAL A 47 7.72 3.02 9.03
CA VAL A 47 8.11 2.61 10.40
C VAL A 47 8.90 1.30 10.36
N ASN A 48 8.41 0.31 9.62
CA ASN A 48 9.14 -0.95 9.45
C ASN A 48 10.49 -0.73 8.78
N GLN A 49 10.59 0.14 7.77
CA GLN A 49 11.84 0.42 7.08
C GLN A 49 12.90 0.94 8.04
N ALA A 50 12.55 1.87 8.92
CA ALA A 50 13.46 2.41 9.92
C ALA A 50 13.93 1.32 10.90
N ASN A 51 13.00 0.53 11.43
CA ASN A 51 13.33 -0.58 12.33
C ASN A 51 14.20 -1.63 11.64
N LEU A 52 13.88 -1.96 10.39
CA LEU A 52 14.61 -2.94 9.61
C LEU A 52 16.04 -2.48 9.32
N GLN A 53 16.24 -1.20 9.00
CA GLN A 53 17.56 -0.61 8.80
C GLN A 53 18.40 -0.62 10.08
N GLU A 54 17.84 -0.22 11.22
CA GLU A 54 18.55 -0.23 12.50
C GLU A 54 18.87 -1.66 12.96
N GLY A 55 17.94 -2.60 12.79
CA GLY A 55 18.21 -4.01 13.03
C GLY A 55 19.27 -4.57 12.09
N ASN A 56 19.30 -4.18 10.82
CA ASN A 56 20.36 -4.59 9.90
C ASN A 56 21.73 -4.07 10.33
N LYS A 57 21.82 -2.83 10.82
CA LYS A 57 23.08 -2.29 11.37
C LYS A 57 23.56 -3.12 12.56
N ALA A 58 22.66 -3.40 13.52
CA ALA A 58 22.97 -4.24 14.67
C ALA A 58 23.42 -5.65 14.26
N LEU A 59 22.79 -6.22 13.23
CA LEU A 59 23.15 -7.50 12.64
C LEU A 59 24.57 -7.47 12.04
N GLN A 60 24.90 -6.45 11.24
CA GLN A 60 26.25 -6.30 10.68
C GLN A 60 27.32 -6.12 11.78
N SER A 61 27.01 -5.33 12.82
CA SER A 61 27.91 -5.16 13.97
C SER A 61 28.15 -6.48 14.71
N THR A 62 27.09 -7.26 14.94
CA THR A 62 27.18 -8.58 15.57
C THR A 62 28.10 -9.53 14.77
N LYS A 63 27.99 -9.51 13.43
CA LYS A 63 28.88 -10.29 12.55
C LYS A 63 30.35 -9.90 12.70
N ILE A 64 30.61 -8.59 12.74
CA ILE A 64 31.97 -8.04 12.93
C ILE A 64 32.52 -8.46 14.29
N ASP A 65 31.72 -8.38 15.35
CA ASP A 65 32.16 -8.75 16.70
C ASP A 65 32.41 -10.26 16.84
N LEU A 66 31.64 -11.12 16.16
CA LEU A 66 31.90 -12.56 16.11
C LEU A 66 33.23 -12.84 15.43
N LEU A 67 33.49 -12.21 14.28
CA LEU A 67 34.75 -12.33 13.57
C LEU A 67 35.94 -11.81 14.39
N GLN A 68 35.74 -10.69 15.10
CA GLN A 68 36.75 -10.13 16.01
C GLN A 68 37.03 -11.07 17.17
N TYR A 69 36.00 -11.70 17.75
CA TYR A 69 36.17 -12.70 18.80
C TYR A 69 36.96 -13.92 18.30
N ILE A 70 36.60 -14.46 17.13
CA ILE A 70 37.30 -15.59 16.51
C ILE A 70 38.78 -15.26 16.26
N GLY A 71 39.07 -14.07 15.73
CA GLY A 71 40.43 -13.60 15.42
C GLY A 71 41.21 -13.03 16.60
N SER A 72 40.64 -12.98 17.80
CA SER A 72 41.28 -12.39 18.97
C SER A 72 42.37 -13.30 19.55
N HIS A 73 43.45 -12.67 20.04
CA HIS A 73 44.60 -13.37 20.64
C HIS A 73 44.90 -12.89 22.06
N SER A 74 44.05 -12.02 22.62
CA SER A 74 44.21 -11.46 23.97
C SER A 74 42.88 -11.41 24.71
N ASP A 75 42.94 -11.55 26.04
CA ASP A 75 41.74 -11.58 26.91
C ASP A 75 40.96 -10.27 26.86
N ASN A 76 41.64 -9.13 26.76
CA ASN A 76 40.99 -7.83 26.66
C ASN A 76 40.18 -7.68 25.36
N GLN A 77 40.70 -8.21 24.23
CA GLN A 77 39.98 -8.22 22.97
C GLN A 77 38.75 -9.13 23.03
N GLN A 78 38.86 -10.29 23.68
CA GLN A 78 37.75 -11.22 23.86
C GLN A 78 36.65 -10.64 24.74
N ALA A 79 37.01 -10.08 25.88
CA ALA A 79 36.06 -9.45 26.78
C ALA A 79 35.33 -8.28 26.11
N SER A 80 36.05 -7.46 25.33
CA SER A 80 35.45 -6.36 24.57
C SER A 80 34.49 -6.86 23.49
N ALA A 81 34.87 -7.90 22.73
CA ALA A 81 34.03 -8.45 21.68
C ALA A 81 32.75 -9.08 22.26
N ILE A 82 32.83 -9.80 23.38
CA ILE A 82 31.66 -10.38 24.06
C ILE A 82 30.70 -9.30 24.56
N ALA A 83 31.22 -8.21 25.13
CA ALA A 83 30.38 -7.10 25.58
C ALA A 83 29.65 -6.41 24.41
N SER A 84 30.33 -6.24 23.27
CA SER A 84 29.70 -5.71 22.05
C SER A 84 28.67 -6.69 21.47
N LEU A 85 28.97 -7.99 21.44
CA LEU A 85 28.04 -9.04 20.98
C LEU A 85 26.75 -9.04 21.78
N ASP A 86 26.82 -9.00 23.11
CA ASP A 86 25.63 -8.93 23.95
C ASP A 86 24.79 -7.69 23.64
N ARG A 87 25.44 -6.52 23.55
CA ARG A 87 24.76 -5.25 23.25
C ARG A 87 24.07 -5.30 21.88
N ASP A 88 24.77 -5.74 20.85
CA ASP A 88 24.29 -5.66 19.47
C ASP A 88 23.25 -6.75 19.17
N SER A 89 23.38 -7.92 19.79
CA SER A 89 22.36 -8.97 19.81
C SER A 89 21.06 -8.51 20.48
N ASN A 90 21.16 -7.81 21.62
CA ASN A 90 20.01 -7.19 22.28
C ASN A 90 19.40 -6.06 21.43
N ALA A 91 20.22 -5.26 20.76
CA ALA A 91 19.77 -4.21 19.86
C ALA A 91 19.00 -4.79 18.66
N PHE A 92 19.51 -5.85 18.02
CA PHE A 92 18.79 -6.56 16.96
C PHE A 92 17.44 -7.07 17.46
N SER A 93 17.40 -7.77 18.59
CA SER A 93 16.17 -8.30 19.18
C SER A 93 15.13 -7.21 19.44
N LYS A 94 15.57 -6.04 19.91
CA LYS A 94 14.70 -4.86 20.10
C LYS A 94 14.11 -4.35 18.79
N TYR A 95 14.92 -4.17 17.75
CA TYR A 95 14.45 -3.63 16.48
C TYR A 95 13.59 -4.63 15.70
N PHE A 96 13.99 -5.90 15.69
CA PHE A 96 13.20 -6.98 15.11
C PHE A 96 11.87 -7.17 15.86
N GLY A 97 11.87 -7.13 17.20
CA GLY A 97 10.63 -7.16 17.99
C GLY A 97 9.73 -5.93 17.81
N SER A 98 10.29 -4.83 17.29
CA SER A 98 9.53 -3.62 16.94
C SER A 98 8.96 -3.64 15.51
N TYR A 99 9.29 -4.68 14.72
CA TYR A 99 8.70 -4.90 13.41
C TYR A 99 7.19 -5.14 13.54
N LYS A 100 6.41 -4.39 12.77
CA LYS A 100 4.96 -4.53 12.74
C LYS A 100 4.57 -5.41 11.56
N LYS A 101 3.85 -6.50 11.85
CA LYS A 101 3.37 -7.40 10.80
C LYS A 101 2.45 -6.66 9.83
N VAL A 102 2.52 -6.98 8.54
CA VAL A 102 1.70 -6.36 7.48
C VAL A 102 0.21 -6.45 7.81
N SER A 103 -0.22 -7.59 8.35
CA SER A 103 -1.61 -7.82 8.80
C SER A 103 -2.10 -6.88 9.92
N THR A 104 -1.20 -6.23 10.65
CA THR A 104 -1.56 -5.29 11.73
C THR A 104 -1.81 -3.88 11.22
N PHE A 105 -1.45 -3.58 9.98
CA PHE A 105 -1.78 -2.30 9.38
C PHE A 105 -3.29 -2.24 9.09
N PRO A 106 -3.95 -1.09 9.31
CA PRO A 106 -5.39 -0.94 9.07
C PRO A 106 -5.67 -0.85 7.56
N ILE A 107 -5.50 -1.98 6.88
CA ILE A 107 -5.66 -2.18 5.44
C ILE A 107 -7.06 -2.78 5.23
N LYS A 108 -8.03 -1.96 4.81
CA LYS A 108 -9.34 -2.43 4.33
C LYS A 108 -9.45 -2.19 2.82
N ILE A 109 -8.55 -2.76 2.05
CA ILE A 109 -8.44 -2.44 0.62
C ILE A 109 -9.20 -3.47 -0.22
N GLU A 110 -10.50 -3.24 -0.44
CA GLU A 110 -11.31 -4.02 -1.39
C GLU A 110 -10.82 -3.89 -2.85
N PHE A 111 -10.04 -2.85 -3.17
CA PHE A 111 -9.56 -2.56 -4.53
C PHE A 111 -8.18 -3.16 -4.87
N VAL A 112 -7.46 -3.71 -3.89
CA VAL A 112 -6.15 -4.39 -4.08
C VAL A 112 -6.30 -5.92 -4.01
N ALA A 113 -7.56 -6.40 -3.92
CA ALA A 113 -7.90 -7.83 -4.00
C ALA A 113 -7.37 -8.53 -5.28
N ASN A 114 -6.91 -7.79 -6.28
CA ASN A 114 -6.28 -8.32 -7.49
C ASN A 114 -4.74 -8.36 -7.48
N ARG A 115 -4.05 -7.98 -6.41
CA ARG A 115 -2.57 -8.02 -6.38
C ARG A 115 -2.03 -8.45 -5.02
N ASP A 116 -1.67 -9.73 -4.91
CA ASP A 116 -0.56 -10.27 -4.12
C ASP A 116 -0.43 -9.93 -2.62
N ILE A 117 -1.34 -9.20 -1.97
CA ILE A 117 -1.26 -8.90 -0.53
C ILE A 117 -1.31 -10.18 0.30
N ASP A 118 -2.20 -11.11 -0.01
CA ASP A 118 -2.26 -12.40 0.69
C ASP A 118 -0.98 -13.21 0.49
N ARG A 119 -0.37 -13.12 -0.70
CA ARG A 119 0.95 -13.70 -0.98
C ARG A 119 2.05 -13.03 -0.17
N ILE A 120 2.03 -11.69 -0.06
CA ILE A 120 2.97 -10.92 0.77
C ILE A 120 2.82 -11.29 2.24
N ILE A 121 1.60 -11.37 2.77
CA ILE A 121 1.32 -11.77 4.15
C ILE A 121 1.79 -13.21 4.39
N SER A 122 1.50 -14.14 3.47
CA SER A 122 1.96 -15.52 3.57
C SER A 122 3.49 -15.62 3.53
N ASN A 123 4.14 -14.86 2.65
CA ASN A 123 5.59 -14.81 2.55
C ASN A 123 6.21 -14.21 3.83
N GLU A 124 5.62 -13.14 4.36
CA GLU A 124 6.03 -12.49 5.60
C GLU A 124 6.02 -13.48 6.77
N VAL A 125 4.92 -14.21 6.97
CA VAL A 125 4.81 -15.20 8.04
C VAL A 125 5.92 -16.25 7.94
N GLY A 126 6.18 -16.75 6.72
CA GLY A 126 7.26 -17.69 6.47
C GLY A 126 8.65 -17.12 6.75
N ILE A 127 8.91 -15.86 6.38
CA ILE A 127 10.18 -15.18 6.64
C ILE A 127 10.38 -14.97 8.14
N LEU A 128 9.38 -14.43 8.85
CA LEU A 128 9.45 -14.19 10.28
C LEU A 128 9.72 -15.49 11.06
N SER A 129 9.05 -16.59 10.70
CA SER A 129 9.29 -17.89 11.34
C SER A 129 10.72 -18.40 11.10
N ARG A 130 11.29 -18.20 9.89
CA ARG A 130 12.69 -18.56 9.63
C ARG A 130 13.67 -17.73 10.45
N ILE A 131 13.40 -16.42 10.60
CA ILE A 131 14.22 -15.54 11.44
C ILE A 131 14.13 -15.98 12.90
N ASP A 132 12.92 -16.18 13.44
CA ASP A 132 12.71 -16.60 14.84
C ASP A 132 13.45 -17.90 15.17
N ASN A 133 13.32 -18.93 14.32
CA ASN A 133 13.95 -20.22 14.54
C ASN A 133 15.48 -20.10 14.55
N LYS A 134 16.06 -19.49 13.51
CA LYS A 134 17.51 -19.35 13.39
C LYS A 134 18.09 -18.40 14.44
N TRP A 135 17.35 -17.36 14.81
CA TRP A 135 17.73 -16.44 15.88
C TRP A 135 17.76 -17.16 17.23
N SER A 136 16.75 -18.01 17.50
CA SER A 136 16.74 -18.83 18.72
C SER A 136 17.91 -19.80 18.79
N GLU A 137 18.29 -20.44 17.68
CA GLU A 137 19.46 -21.31 17.61
C GLU A 137 20.76 -20.51 17.84
N TYR A 138 20.91 -19.37 17.16
CA TYR A 138 22.03 -18.45 17.36
C TYR A 138 22.16 -17.99 18.83
N GLN A 139 21.05 -17.64 19.49
CA GLN A 139 21.04 -17.21 20.89
C GLN A 139 21.51 -18.30 21.85
N ALA A 140 21.22 -19.57 21.55
CA ALA A 140 21.71 -20.69 22.35
C ALA A 140 23.25 -20.78 22.28
N GLU A 141 23.82 -20.78 21.08
CA GLU A 141 25.28 -20.81 20.89
C GLU A 141 25.95 -19.56 21.44
N LEU A 142 25.33 -18.38 21.30
CA LEU A 142 25.84 -17.13 21.89
C LEU A 142 25.93 -17.23 23.42
N LYS A 143 24.94 -17.85 24.06
CA LYS A 143 24.94 -18.05 25.51
C LYS A 143 26.07 -18.99 25.94
N ASP A 144 26.28 -20.07 25.20
CA ASP A 144 27.36 -21.02 25.48
C ASP A 144 28.73 -20.36 25.29
N LEU A 145 28.89 -19.56 24.23
CA LEU A 145 30.05 -18.69 24.01
C LEU A 145 30.29 -17.74 25.19
N MET A 146 29.25 -17.06 25.69
CA MET A 146 29.36 -16.14 26.82
C MET A 146 29.72 -16.84 28.13
N ILE A 147 29.38 -18.11 28.31
CA ILE A 147 29.79 -18.91 29.46
C ILE A 147 31.28 -19.24 29.34
N LEU A 148 31.70 -19.75 28.17
CA LEU A 148 33.08 -20.12 27.89
C LEU A 148 34.02 -18.91 27.97
N SER A 149 33.57 -17.73 27.55
CA SER A 149 34.39 -16.52 27.53
C SER A 149 34.72 -15.94 28.91
N LYS A 150 34.12 -16.47 30.00
CA LYS A 150 34.40 -15.99 31.37
C LYS A 150 35.72 -16.48 31.93
N ASP A 151 36.23 -17.59 31.41
CA ASP A 151 37.48 -18.19 31.86
C ASP A 151 38.44 -18.32 30.66
N PRO A 152 39.58 -17.58 30.68
CA PRO A 152 40.58 -17.61 29.61
C PRO A 152 41.11 -19.00 29.25
N SER A 153 41.02 -19.99 30.15
CA SER A 153 41.44 -21.37 29.87
C SER A 153 40.59 -22.05 28.79
N PHE A 154 39.35 -21.59 28.58
CA PHE A 154 38.45 -22.09 27.52
C PHE A 154 38.54 -21.31 26.22
N ARG A 155 39.58 -20.49 26.01
CA ARG A 155 39.73 -19.63 24.83
C ARG A 155 39.46 -20.36 23.50
N GLN A 156 40.09 -21.51 23.31
CA GLN A 156 39.96 -22.28 22.08
C GLN A 156 38.54 -22.83 21.91
N SER A 157 37.91 -23.31 22.98
CA SER A 157 36.51 -23.75 22.98
C SER A 157 35.56 -22.59 22.68
N GLY A 158 35.79 -21.40 23.24
CA GLY A 158 35.04 -20.20 22.91
C GLY A 158 35.16 -19.80 21.44
N GLN A 159 36.37 -19.86 20.86
CA GLN A 159 36.54 -19.57 19.42
C GLN A 159 35.79 -20.55 18.52
N ILE A 160 35.73 -21.84 18.89
CA ILE A 160 34.94 -22.86 18.19
C ILE A 160 33.45 -22.52 18.28
N GLU A 161 32.96 -22.15 19.46
CA GLU A 161 31.56 -21.79 19.67
C GLU A 161 31.18 -20.51 18.91
N ALA A 162 32.06 -19.52 18.89
CA ALA A 162 31.87 -18.31 18.08
C ALA A 162 31.80 -18.62 16.58
N ALA A 163 32.58 -19.59 16.09
CA ALA A 163 32.54 -20.01 14.69
C ALA A 163 31.21 -20.73 14.34
N LYS A 164 30.67 -21.54 15.26
CA LYS A 164 29.33 -22.14 15.09
C LYS A 164 28.25 -21.07 15.10
N ALA A 165 28.29 -20.15 16.06
CA ALA A 165 27.36 -19.03 16.14
C ALA A 165 27.38 -18.19 14.85
N LEU A 166 28.56 -17.94 14.28
CA LEU A 166 28.70 -17.23 13.00
C LEU A 166 28.04 -17.98 11.83
N ALA A 167 28.17 -19.31 11.77
CA ALA A 167 27.54 -20.11 10.72
C ALA A 167 26.00 -20.06 10.79
N LEU A 168 25.43 -20.09 11.99
CA LEU A 168 23.98 -19.91 12.19
C LEU A 168 23.54 -18.48 11.88
N PHE A 169 24.40 -17.51 12.20
CA PHE A 169 24.16 -16.09 11.99
C PHE A 169 23.97 -15.73 10.51
N ASP A 170 24.76 -16.31 9.61
CA ASP A 170 24.59 -16.12 8.16
C ASP A 170 23.17 -16.53 7.69
N GLY A 171 22.60 -17.55 8.35
CA GLY A 171 21.23 -17.96 8.11
C GLY A 171 20.20 -16.91 8.55
N VAL A 172 20.41 -16.24 9.69
CA VAL A 172 19.57 -15.14 10.18
C VAL A 172 19.66 -13.97 9.22
N GLU A 173 20.87 -13.60 8.82
CA GLU A 173 21.15 -12.50 7.90
C GLU A 173 20.40 -12.65 6.58
N ALA A 174 20.50 -13.82 5.94
CA ALA A 174 19.81 -14.07 4.69
C ALA A 174 18.28 -13.92 4.82
N SER A 175 17.68 -14.50 5.88
CA SER A 175 16.24 -14.38 6.11
C SER A 175 15.81 -12.96 6.49
N TYR A 176 16.68 -12.20 7.14
CA TYR A 176 16.44 -10.79 7.42
C TYR A 176 16.48 -9.92 6.15
N GLN A 177 17.37 -10.22 5.20
CA GLN A 177 17.37 -9.57 3.89
C GLN A 177 16.11 -9.88 3.07
N ASP A 178 15.57 -11.10 3.18
CA ASP A 178 14.26 -11.42 2.59
C ASP A 178 13.17 -10.48 3.15
N LEU A 179 13.20 -10.21 4.46
CA LEU A 179 12.23 -9.32 5.13
C LEU A 179 12.36 -7.86 4.67
N ILE A 180 13.58 -7.38 4.47
CA ILE A 180 13.85 -6.03 3.93
C ILE A 180 13.31 -5.90 2.50
N THR A 181 13.57 -6.92 1.67
CA THR A 181 13.06 -6.98 0.30
C THR A 181 11.55 -6.94 0.29
N LEU A 182 10.91 -7.77 1.13
CA LEU A 182 9.45 -7.80 1.26
C LEU A 182 8.86 -6.44 1.68
N ASN A 183 9.46 -5.75 2.66
CA ASN A 183 8.99 -4.42 3.08
C ASN A 183 9.17 -3.37 1.96
N THR A 184 10.26 -3.47 1.20
CA THR A 184 10.53 -2.60 0.04
C THR A 184 9.49 -2.81 -1.06
N ASP A 185 9.17 -4.07 -1.37
CA ASP A 185 8.18 -4.41 -2.39
C ASP A 185 6.75 -4.02 -1.96
N LEU A 186 6.43 -4.16 -0.68
CA LEU A 186 5.19 -3.62 -0.11
C LEU A 186 5.12 -2.10 -0.27
N GLY A 187 6.23 -1.38 -0.05
CA GLY A 187 6.32 0.06 -0.28
C GLY A 187 6.07 0.45 -1.73
N LYS A 188 6.66 -0.28 -2.69
CA LYS A 188 6.41 -0.07 -4.13
C LYS A 188 4.95 -0.33 -4.49
N ALA A 189 4.38 -1.44 -4.01
CA ALA A 189 2.98 -1.77 -4.23
C ALA A 189 2.03 -0.69 -3.67
N SER A 190 2.36 -0.14 -2.50
CA SER A 190 1.63 0.98 -1.89
C SER A 190 1.67 2.24 -2.77
N TYR A 191 2.85 2.55 -3.31
CA TYR A 191 3.05 3.69 -4.21
C TYR A 191 2.27 3.52 -5.53
N GLU A 192 2.35 2.35 -6.15
CA GLU A 192 1.60 2.02 -7.37
C GLU A 192 0.09 2.14 -7.14
N ALA A 193 -0.41 1.59 -6.02
CA ALA A 193 -1.82 1.72 -5.64
C ALA A 193 -2.24 3.18 -5.44
N SER A 194 -1.35 4.03 -4.89
CA SER A 194 -1.60 5.46 -4.78
C SER A 194 -1.74 6.13 -6.14
N ASN A 195 -0.91 5.76 -7.12
CA ASN A 195 -1.02 6.32 -8.47
C ASN A 195 -2.35 5.92 -9.13
N THR A 196 -2.77 4.67 -8.96
CA THR A 196 -4.09 4.21 -9.44
C THR A 196 -5.24 4.97 -8.80
N VAL A 197 -5.19 5.24 -7.49
CA VAL A 197 -6.23 6.03 -6.81
C VAL A 197 -6.30 7.47 -7.34
N VAL A 198 -5.15 8.09 -7.61
CA VAL A 198 -5.10 9.43 -8.23
C VAL A 198 -5.74 9.40 -9.62
N GLN A 199 -5.41 8.42 -10.45
CA GLN A 199 -6.03 8.26 -11.77
C GLN A 199 -7.55 8.05 -11.69
N LEU A 200 -8.03 7.24 -10.75
CA LEU A 200 -9.47 7.07 -10.52
C LEU A 200 -10.14 8.37 -10.07
N ALA A 201 -9.50 9.15 -9.19
CA ALA A 201 -10.03 10.44 -8.74
C ALA A 201 -10.20 11.41 -9.93
N TYR A 202 -9.19 11.51 -10.79
CA TYR A 202 -9.28 12.31 -12.02
C TYR A 202 -10.38 11.81 -12.95
N LEU A 203 -10.51 10.49 -13.15
CA LEU A 203 -11.57 9.91 -13.97
C LEU A 203 -12.97 10.27 -13.43
N TYR A 204 -13.19 10.12 -12.12
CA TYR A 204 -14.48 10.46 -11.51
C TYR A 204 -14.79 11.96 -11.57
N GLU A 205 -13.78 12.82 -11.46
CA GLU A 205 -13.94 14.26 -11.64
C GLU A 205 -14.36 14.61 -13.07
N VAL A 206 -13.71 14.02 -14.07
CA VAL A 206 -14.05 14.21 -15.50
C VAL A 206 -15.46 13.70 -15.80
N ILE A 207 -15.84 12.52 -15.27
CA ILE A 207 -17.19 11.96 -15.42
C ILE A 207 -18.22 12.91 -14.79
N ALA A 208 -17.98 13.37 -13.56
CA ALA A 208 -18.89 14.28 -12.86
C ALA A 208 -19.04 15.62 -13.62
N ALA A 209 -17.93 16.18 -14.13
CA ALA A 209 -17.95 17.40 -14.94
C ALA A 209 -18.72 17.23 -16.25
N SER A 210 -18.51 16.11 -16.95
CA SER A 210 -19.18 15.78 -18.21
C SER A 210 -20.68 15.59 -18.03
N ILE A 211 -21.09 14.85 -16.99
CA ILE A 211 -22.51 14.66 -16.63
C ILE A 211 -23.13 16.00 -16.22
N SER A 212 -22.43 16.82 -15.44
CA SER A 212 -22.90 18.15 -15.05
C SER A 212 -23.11 19.06 -16.27
N ALA A 213 -22.18 19.05 -17.22
CA ALA A 213 -22.30 19.81 -18.47
C ALA A 213 -23.46 19.32 -19.34
N ALA A 214 -23.64 17.99 -19.47
CA ALA A 214 -24.75 17.41 -20.20
C ALA A 214 -26.11 17.74 -19.56
N CYS A 215 -26.22 17.65 -18.23
CA CYS A 215 -27.42 18.02 -17.49
C CYS A 215 -27.72 19.52 -17.59
N ALA A 216 -26.71 20.39 -17.45
CA ALA A 216 -26.86 21.84 -17.61
C ALA A 216 -27.30 22.22 -19.02
N THR A 217 -26.73 21.58 -20.05
CA THR A 217 -27.07 21.77 -21.45
C THR A 217 -28.50 21.29 -21.74
N GLY A 218 -28.86 20.08 -21.29
CA GLY A 218 -30.23 19.56 -21.42
C GLY A 218 -31.27 20.45 -20.74
N ALA A 219 -30.94 20.98 -19.56
CA ALA A 219 -31.79 21.91 -18.86
C ALA A 219 -31.89 23.28 -19.55
N ALA A 220 -30.79 23.81 -20.09
CA ALA A 220 -30.79 25.05 -20.88
C ALA A 220 -31.59 24.91 -22.18
N ILE A 221 -31.51 23.75 -22.86
CA ILE A 221 -32.34 23.43 -24.03
C ILE A 221 -33.83 23.34 -23.66
N LEU A 222 -34.17 22.68 -22.55
CA LEU A 222 -35.54 22.59 -22.04
C LEU A 222 -36.12 23.97 -21.70
N VAL A 223 -35.33 24.84 -21.08
CA VAL A 223 -35.71 26.22 -20.73
C VAL A 223 -35.87 27.07 -22.01
N SER A 224 -34.87 27.09 -22.89
CA SER A 224 -34.90 27.88 -24.14
C SER A 224 -36.00 27.43 -25.10
N LYS A 225 -36.20 26.13 -25.31
CA LYS A 225 -37.28 25.63 -26.18
C LYS A 225 -38.67 25.82 -25.58
N ARG A 226 -38.84 25.90 -24.25
CA ARG A 226 -40.15 26.28 -23.64
C ARG A 226 -40.41 27.78 -23.65
N ILE A 227 -39.37 28.64 -23.64
CA ILE A 227 -39.51 30.09 -23.83
C ILE A 227 -39.92 30.40 -25.28
N ILE A 228 -39.40 29.66 -26.26
CA ILE A 228 -39.73 29.83 -27.69
C ILE A 228 -41.10 29.19 -28.05
N LEU A 229 -41.53 28.15 -27.35
CA LEU A 229 -42.76 27.39 -27.67
C LEU A 229 -43.84 27.52 -26.59
N GLY A 230 -44.13 28.77 -26.18
CA GLY A 230 -45.30 29.10 -25.37
C GLY A 230 -46.62 28.60 -25.96
N ASP A 231 -46.70 28.37 -27.28
CA ASP A 231 -47.97 28.08 -27.95
C ASP A 231 -48.08 26.76 -28.75
N LEU A 232 -47.01 26.03 -29.05
CA LEU A 232 -47.15 24.91 -30.01
C LEU A 232 -46.46 23.62 -29.55
N VAL A 233 -47.24 22.53 -29.55
CA VAL A 233 -46.81 21.12 -29.55
C VAL A 233 -46.48 20.52 -28.18
N LYS A 234 -47.52 19.97 -27.53
CA LYS A 234 -47.51 19.31 -26.21
C LYS A 234 -47.23 17.79 -26.23
N LYS A 235 -47.12 17.12 -27.38
CA LYS A 235 -46.94 15.64 -27.43
C LYS A 235 -45.71 15.17 -28.22
N THR A 236 -45.38 15.78 -29.35
CA THR A 236 -44.29 15.36 -30.25
C THR A 236 -42.86 15.61 -29.71
N LYS A 237 -42.72 16.18 -28.50
CA LYS A 237 -41.43 16.69 -28.00
C LYS A 237 -40.80 15.86 -26.87
N ILE A 238 -41.56 14.98 -26.22
CA ILE A 238 -41.01 14.13 -25.14
C ILE A 238 -40.10 13.06 -25.74
N ASP A 239 -40.51 12.38 -26.81
CA ASP A 239 -39.68 11.37 -27.48
C ASP A 239 -38.39 11.95 -28.04
N MET A 240 -38.41 13.21 -28.52
CA MET A 240 -37.22 13.91 -29.01
C MET A 240 -36.26 14.30 -27.89
N ILE A 241 -36.78 14.64 -26.70
CA ILE A 241 -35.96 14.89 -25.51
C ILE A 241 -35.36 13.58 -24.99
N GLU A 242 -36.12 12.48 -25.02
CA GLU A 242 -35.65 11.16 -24.64
C GLU A 242 -34.55 10.65 -25.59
N THR A 243 -34.71 10.81 -26.90
CA THR A 243 -33.65 10.49 -27.89
C THR A 243 -32.44 11.40 -27.73
N THR A 244 -32.61 12.71 -27.57
CA THR A 244 -31.46 13.62 -27.37
C THR A 244 -30.68 13.29 -26.08
N LEU A 245 -31.37 12.95 -24.98
CA LEU A 245 -30.73 12.50 -23.74
C LEU A 245 -30.05 11.14 -23.91
N ARG A 246 -30.68 10.20 -24.64
CA ARG A 246 -30.11 8.88 -24.91
C ARG A 246 -28.89 8.96 -25.83
N ASP A 247 -28.87 9.86 -26.81
CA ASP A 247 -27.74 10.08 -27.70
C ASP A 247 -26.59 10.80 -26.96
N LEU A 248 -26.88 11.80 -26.12
CA LEU A 248 -25.85 12.45 -25.28
C LEU A 248 -25.23 11.50 -24.25
N ILE A 249 -26.05 10.62 -23.66
CA ILE A 249 -25.56 9.58 -22.74
C ILE A 249 -24.82 8.49 -23.51
N GLY A 250 -25.27 8.14 -24.72
CA GLY A 250 -24.64 7.15 -25.60
C GLY A 250 -23.27 7.58 -26.12
N GLU A 251 -23.18 8.78 -26.70
CA GLU A 251 -21.91 9.37 -27.16
C GLU A 251 -20.96 9.65 -25.99
N GLY A 252 -21.49 10.08 -24.84
CA GLY A 252 -20.70 10.23 -23.61
C GLY A 252 -20.17 8.88 -23.10
N ALA A 253 -20.96 7.81 -23.18
CA ALA A 253 -20.54 6.46 -22.83
C ALA A 253 -19.50 5.91 -23.80
N ASP A 254 -19.64 6.15 -25.11
CA ASP A 254 -18.68 5.72 -26.14
C ASP A 254 -17.34 6.44 -26.02
N LEU A 255 -17.34 7.75 -25.73
CA LEU A 255 -16.13 8.52 -25.46
C LEU A 255 -15.42 8.02 -24.20
N ILE A 256 -16.18 7.68 -23.14
CA ILE A 256 -15.65 7.05 -21.93
C ILE A 256 -15.10 5.66 -22.24
N LEU A 257 -15.77 4.87 -23.08
CA LEU A 257 -15.34 3.53 -23.50
C LEU A 257 -14.05 3.58 -24.31
N GLU A 258 -13.88 4.61 -25.14
CA GLU A 258 -12.68 4.85 -25.94
C GLU A 258 -11.51 5.28 -25.06
N ILE A 259 -11.72 6.16 -24.08
CA ILE A 259 -10.70 6.56 -23.09
C ILE A 259 -10.29 5.35 -22.22
N VAL A 260 -11.25 4.55 -21.75
CA VAL A 260 -10.98 3.32 -20.98
C VAL A 260 -10.20 2.30 -21.80
N LYS A 261 -10.52 2.12 -23.09
CA LYS A 261 -9.76 1.25 -24.00
C LYS A 261 -8.33 1.74 -24.26
N LYS A 262 -8.09 3.05 -24.18
CA LYS A 262 -6.79 3.68 -24.43
C LYS A 262 -5.87 3.67 -23.21
N GLU A 263 -6.45 3.72 -22.00
CA GLU A 263 -5.74 3.75 -20.72
C GLU A 263 -5.55 2.36 -20.09
N MET A 264 -6.28 1.33 -20.54
CA MET A 264 -6.03 -0.06 -20.11
C MET A 264 -4.78 -0.63 -20.80
N PRO A 265 -3.79 -1.18 -20.06
CA PRO A 265 -2.67 -1.87 -20.68
C PRO A 265 -3.21 -3.07 -21.46
N ALA A 266 -2.83 -3.14 -22.75
CA ALA A 266 -3.22 -4.23 -23.63
C ALA A 266 -2.95 -5.57 -22.94
N LYS A 267 -4.02 -6.37 -22.75
CA LYS A 267 -3.87 -7.80 -22.45
C LYS A 267 -2.95 -8.36 -23.52
N LYS A 268 -1.75 -8.80 -23.14
CA LYS A 268 -1.01 -9.74 -23.97
C LYS A 268 -1.86 -11.00 -23.98
N GLU A 269 -2.56 -11.22 -25.08
CA GLU A 269 -3.11 -12.53 -25.39
C GLU A 269 -1.92 -13.48 -25.46
N GLU A 270 -1.85 -14.38 -24.48
CA GLU A 270 -1.10 -15.62 -24.61
C GLU A 270 -1.74 -16.40 -25.76
N THR A 271 -1.14 -16.31 -26.93
CA THR A 271 -1.28 -17.33 -27.96
C THR A 271 -0.27 -18.43 -27.67
N GLU A 272 -0.84 -19.63 -27.56
CA GLU A 272 -0.26 -20.99 -27.62
C GLU A 272 1.16 -21.12 -28.21
#